data_AF-A0A7R9NZS7-F1
#
_entry.id   AF-A0A7R9NZS7-F1
#
_cell.length_a   1.000
_cell.length_b   1.000
_cell.length_c   1.000
_cell.angle_alpha   90.00
_cell.angle_beta   90.00
_cell.angle_gamma   90.00
#
_symmetry.space_group_name_H-M   'P 1'
#
loop_
_entity.id
_entity.type
_entity.pdbx_description
1 polymer ?
#
loop_
_entity_poly.entity_id
_entity_poly.type
_entity_poly.pdbx_seq_one_letter_code
_entity_poly.pdbx_strand_id
1 'polypeptide(L)'
;MFGWGNTVNGELGLGGIEEEQILSPRELKFSKATQVQQVACGTNHTAVVTNDGQVYTCGNNDFSQLGHNKPRKRLEQVDGLSAYVINNVACGMAHSVAVNEWGQVFSWGSNVYGQLGMGISDTLLVPKVIKTLATCNVIQITCGLNHCLALTNSGVLYSWGCNKHGQLGLGTKATMELKPKPIKSLAGIPIAFIASGGNHTFAVSKSGFVVRVYSFQAVSVYGSRNSSKICVLIESSLPVSWHFLGNPESCLCATTHETQKSSEV
;
A
#
# COMPACT_ATOMS: atom_id res chain seq x y z
N MET A 1 -7.53 17.86 -0.42
CA MET A 1 -7.25 16.46 -0.85
C MET A 1 -8.01 16.22 -2.14
N PHE A 2 -7.39 15.57 -3.13
CA PHE A 2 -8.03 15.32 -4.43
C PHE A 2 -8.09 13.81 -4.70
N GLY A 3 -9.11 13.37 -5.43
CA GLY A 3 -9.27 11.98 -5.86
C GLY A 3 -9.95 11.91 -7.22
N TRP A 4 -9.64 10.86 -7.98
CA TRP A 4 -10.20 10.58 -9.30
C TRP A 4 -10.14 9.07 -9.57
N GLY A 5 -10.85 8.61 -10.60
CA GLY A 5 -10.99 7.20 -10.96
C GLY A 5 -12.39 6.65 -10.69
N ASN A 6 -12.47 5.35 -10.44
CA ASN A 6 -13.72 4.62 -10.23
C ASN A 6 -14.44 5.05 -8.93
N THR A 7 -15.77 5.10 -8.95
CA THR A 7 -16.61 5.56 -7.83
C THR A 7 -17.70 4.56 -7.47
N VAL A 8 -17.80 3.44 -8.20
CA VAL A 8 -18.91 2.47 -8.12
C VAL A 8 -19.13 1.98 -6.69
N ASN A 9 -18.05 1.78 -5.92
CA ASN A 9 -18.12 1.33 -4.54
C ASN A 9 -18.04 2.48 -3.53
N GLY A 10 -17.85 3.71 -3.99
CA GLY A 10 -17.61 4.88 -3.16
C GLY A 10 -16.17 4.98 -2.64
N GLU A 11 -15.21 4.35 -3.32
CA GLU A 11 -13.79 4.33 -2.94
C GLU A 11 -13.16 5.75 -2.88
N LEU A 12 -13.71 6.73 -3.60
CA LEU A 12 -13.26 8.13 -3.51
C LEU A 12 -13.84 8.90 -2.31
N GLY A 13 -14.77 8.34 -1.53
CA GLY A 13 -15.35 9.02 -0.37
C GLY A 13 -16.31 10.18 -0.69
N LEU A 14 -16.76 10.30 -1.95
CA LEU A 14 -17.63 11.39 -2.43
C LEU A 14 -19.11 11.25 -2.02
N GLY A 15 -19.49 10.10 -1.46
CA GLY A 15 -20.77 9.82 -0.82
C GLY A 15 -21.98 9.73 -1.73
N GLY A 16 -21.89 8.81 -2.69
CA GLY A 16 -22.98 8.52 -3.62
C GLY A 16 -23.06 9.58 -4.70
N ILE A 17 -22.37 9.31 -5.80
CA ILE A 17 -22.42 10.09 -7.03
C ILE A 17 -23.05 9.19 -8.10
N GLU A 18 -23.85 9.79 -8.98
CA GLU A 18 -24.45 9.09 -10.13
C GLU A 18 -23.39 8.79 -11.21
N GLU A 19 -22.30 9.56 -11.24
CA GLU A 19 -21.15 9.31 -12.12
C GLU A 19 -20.34 8.11 -11.63
N GLU A 20 -20.19 7.09 -12.47
CA GLU A 20 -19.38 5.88 -12.21
C GLU A 20 -17.87 6.14 -12.16
N GLN A 21 -17.41 7.26 -12.74
CA GLN A 21 -16.00 7.59 -12.84
C GLN A 21 -15.76 9.11 -12.78
N ILE A 22 -14.71 9.50 -12.08
CA ILE A 22 -14.17 10.86 -12.06
C ILE A 22 -12.92 10.88 -12.95
N LEU A 23 -13.00 11.54 -14.11
CA LEU A 23 -11.91 11.53 -15.10
C LEU A 23 -10.82 12.59 -14.86
N SER A 24 -11.04 13.51 -13.92
CA SER A 24 -10.07 14.57 -13.60
C SER A 24 -10.03 14.81 -12.09
N PRO A 25 -8.87 15.17 -11.51
CA PRO A 25 -8.74 15.36 -10.07
C PRO A 25 -9.87 16.23 -9.50
N ARG A 26 -10.68 15.65 -8.61
CA ARG A 26 -11.80 16.33 -7.94
C ARG A 26 -11.48 16.52 -6.47
N GLU A 27 -11.78 17.71 -5.95
CA GLU A 27 -11.61 17.98 -4.53
C GLU A 27 -12.56 17.11 -3.70
N LEU A 28 -12.01 16.46 -2.67
CA LEU A 28 -12.75 15.61 -1.74
C LEU A 28 -13.15 16.42 -0.51
N LYS A 29 -14.46 16.53 -0.24
CA LYS A 29 -14.97 17.17 0.98
C LYS A 29 -14.75 16.27 2.19
N PHE A 30 -13.58 16.41 2.81
CA PHE A 30 -13.21 15.73 4.05
C PHE A 30 -12.72 16.76 5.08
N SER A 31 -13.39 16.84 6.22
CA SER A 31 -13.15 17.88 7.24
C SER A 31 -11.72 17.84 7.82
N LYS A 32 -11.10 16.66 7.88
CA LYS A 32 -9.71 16.47 8.33
C LYS A 32 -8.68 16.44 7.19
N ALA A 33 -9.01 16.92 5.99
CA ALA A 33 -8.11 16.84 4.83
C ALA A 33 -6.73 17.48 5.05
N THR A 34 -6.62 18.53 5.86
CA THR A 34 -5.34 19.18 6.21
C THR A 34 -4.50 18.39 7.22
N GLN A 35 -5.09 17.40 7.88
CA GLN A 35 -4.43 16.55 8.87
C GLN A 35 -4.05 15.19 8.29
N VAL A 36 -4.27 14.94 7.00
CA VAL A 36 -3.95 13.65 6.38
C VAL A 36 -2.44 13.46 6.28
N GLN A 37 -1.93 12.38 6.87
CA GLN A 37 -0.53 11.98 6.81
C GLN A 37 -0.25 11.00 5.67
N GLN A 38 -1.13 10.01 5.48
CA GLN A 38 -0.98 8.98 4.46
C GLN A 38 -2.36 8.54 3.96
N VAL A 39 -2.40 8.19 2.67
CA VAL A 39 -3.53 7.52 2.02
C VAL A 39 -3.05 6.19 1.46
N ALA A 40 -3.83 5.13 1.65
CA ALA A 40 -3.62 3.82 1.03
C ALA A 40 -4.86 3.44 0.20
N CYS A 41 -4.62 2.99 -1.03
CA CYS A 41 -5.68 2.57 -1.95
C CYS A 41 -5.60 1.06 -2.16
N GLY A 42 -6.67 0.36 -1.82
CA GLY A 42 -6.89 -1.03 -2.22
C GLY A 42 -7.58 -1.11 -3.58
N THR A 43 -8.06 -2.30 -3.95
CA THR A 43 -8.75 -2.48 -5.24
C THR A 43 -10.08 -1.74 -5.32
N ASN A 44 -10.86 -1.73 -4.24
CA ASN A 44 -12.19 -1.10 -4.20
C ASN A 44 -12.45 -0.34 -2.89
N HIS A 45 -11.41 0.02 -2.14
CA HIS A 45 -11.54 0.80 -0.92
C HIS A 45 -10.31 1.66 -0.67
N THR A 46 -10.47 2.67 0.16
CA THR A 46 -9.42 3.61 0.52
C THR A 46 -9.35 3.73 2.03
N ALA A 47 -8.14 3.74 2.57
CA ALA A 47 -7.84 4.07 3.95
C ALA A 47 -7.02 5.34 4.02
N VAL A 48 -7.29 6.16 5.02
CA VAL A 48 -6.62 7.43 5.28
C VAL A 48 -6.21 7.43 6.74
N VAL A 49 -4.97 7.81 7.03
CA VAL A 49 -4.50 8.06 8.39
C VAL A 49 -4.15 9.54 8.54
N THR A 50 -4.55 10.09 9.68
CA THR A 50 -4.38 11.50 10.04
C THR A 50 -3.21 11.67 11.01
N ASN A 51 -2.71 12.90 11.18
CA ASN A 51 -1.54 13.22 12.00
C ASN A 51 -1.72 12.89 13.49
N ASP A 52 -2.98 12.85 13.97
CA ASP A 52 -3.36 12.39 15.31
C ASP A 52 -3.49 10.84 15.41
N GLY A 53 -3.15 10.13 14.33
CA GLY A 53 -3.15 8.68 14.24
C GLY A 53 -4.51 8.06 13.98
N GLN A 54 -5.54 8.85 13.66
CA GLN A 54 -6.87 8.31 13.42
C GLN A 54 -7.04 7.78 11.99
N VAL A 55 -7.70 6.63 11.87
CA VAL A 55 -7.93 5.92 10.60
C VAL A 55 -9.36 6.12 10.11
N TYR A 56 -9.48 6.50 8.84
CA TYR A 56 -10.74 6.67 8.13
C TYR A 56 -10.77 5.77 6.90
N THR A 57 -11.91 5.14 6.61
CA THR A 57 -12.05 4.27 5.45
C THR A 57 -13.35 4.51 4.67
N CYS A 58 -13.31 4.26 3.36
CA CYS A 58 -14.48 4.30 2.48
C CYS A 58 -14.33 3.31 1.30
N GLY A 59 -15.45 2.98 0.66
CA GLY A 59 -15.51 2.09 -0.50
C GLY A 59 -16.31 0.81 -0.26
N ASN A 60 -15.89 -0.26 -0.92
CA ASN A 60 -16.49 -1.59 -0.80
C ASN A 60 -16.24 -2.18 0.61
N ASN A 61 -17.23 -2.88 1.14
CA ASN A 61 -17.17 -3.57 2.43
C ASN A 61 -17.71 -5.01 2.40
N ASP A 62 -17.79 -5.67 1.23
CA ASP A 62 -18.30 -7.04 1.10
C ASP A 62 -17.59 -8.06 2.00
N PHE A 63 -16.31 -7.84 2.27
CA PHE A 63 -15.50 -8.67 3.15
C PHE A 63 -15.12 -7.95 4.44
N SER A 64 -15.84 -6.87 4.79
CA SER A 64 -15.56 -6.03 5.96
C SER A 64 -14.20 -5.32 5.93
N GLN A 65 -13.62 -5.07 4.75
CA GLN A 65 -12.32 -4.43 4.59
C GLN A 65 -12.25 -2.97 5.06
N LEU A 66 -13.39 -2.32 5.32
CA LEU A 66 -13.42 -1.00 5.96
C LEU A 66 -13.32 -1.09 7.48
N GLY A 67 -13.58 -2.25 8.09
CA GLY A 67 -13.63 -2.37 9.56
C GLY A 67 -14.86 -1.70 10.18
N HIS A 68 -15.92 -1.50 9.37
CA HIS A 68 -17.22 -1.03 9.80
C HIS A 68 -18.29 -2.12 9.55
N ASN A 69 -19.41 -2.03 10.28
CA ASN A 69 -20.55 -2.94 10.09
C ASN A 69 -21.33 -2.74 8.78
N LYS A 70 -21.05 -1.67 8.02
CA LYS A 70 -21.77 -1.30 6.80
C LYS A 70 -20.81 -0.68 5.77
N PRO A 71 -21.10 -0.78 4.46
CA PRO A 71 -20.37 -0.05 3.44
C PRO A 71 -20.47 1.46 3.68
N ARG A 72 -19.38 2.19 3.41
CA ARG A 72 -19.30 3.64 3.60
C ARG A 72 -18.86 4.31 2.30
N LYS A 73 -19.73 5.13 1.73
CA LYS A 73 -19.42 5.92 0.53
C LYS A 73 -18.69 7.23 0.87
N ARG A 74 -18.54 7.57 2.16
CA ARG A 74 -17.75 8.69 2.69
C ARG A 74 -16.68 8.15 3.62
N LEU A 75 -15.59 8.90 3.79
CA LEU A 75 -14.56 8.58 4.78
C LEU A 75 -15.17 8.63 6.17
N GLU A 76 -15.12 7.49 6.87
CA GLU A 76 -15.65 7.33 8.22
C GLU A 76 -14.59 6.73 9.13
N GLN A 77 -14.59 7.13 10.41
CA GLN A 77 -13.58 6.68 11.36
C GLN A 77 -13.76 5.19 11.70
N VAL A 78 -12.65 4.45 11.78
CA VAL A 78 -12.64 3.04 12.17
C VAL A 78 -12.63 2.93 13.70
N ASP A 79 -13.80 2.74 14.31
CA ASP A 79 -13.97 2.68 15.77
C ASP A 79 -13.03 1.68 16.46
N GLY A 80 -12.78 0.53 15.82
CA GLY A 80 -11.88 -0.51 16.35
C GLY A 80 -10.42 -0.09 16.48
N LEU A 81 -10.02 1.03 15.88
CA LEU A 81 -8.68 1.62 15.99
C LEU A 81 -8.66 2.94 16.77
N SER A 82 -9.80 3.47 17.20
CA SER A 82 -9.92 4.81 17.80
C SER A 82 -9.10 5.03 19.08
N ALA A 83 -8.73 3.94 19.76
CA ALA A 83 -7.91 3.94 20.97
C ALA A 83 -6.40 3.88 20.70
N TYR A 84 -5.97 3.83 19.44
CA TYR A 84 -4.57 3.67 19.04
C TYR A 84 -4.12 4.80 18.12
N VAL A 85 -2.85 5.19 18.25
CA VAL A 85 -2.19 6.11 17.32
C VAL A 85 -1.60 5.31 16.16
N ILE A 86 -2.27 5.30 15.02
CA ILE A 86 -1.83 4.60 13.80
C ILE A 86 -0.84 5.48 13.03
N ASN A 87 0.28 4.90 12.60
CA ASN A 87 1.30 5.64 11.83
C ASN A 87 1.42 5.15 10.37
N ASN A 88 0.93 3.95 10.06
CA ASN A 88 0.95 3.44 8.69
C ASN A 88 -0.24 2.52 8.42
N VAL A 89 -0.81 2.66 7.22
CA VAL A 89 -1.91 1.83 6.72
C VAL A 89 -1.57 1.25 5.35
N ALA A 90 -2.07 0.05 5.06
CA ALA A 90 -1.94 -0.60 3.77
C ALA A 90 -3.24 -1.33 3.41
N CYS A 91 -3.59 -1.31 2.13
CA CYS A 91 -4.83 -1.89 1.61
C CYS A 91 -4.49 -2.89 0.50
N GLY A 92 -5.06 -4.08 0.57
CA GLY A 92 -4.99 -5.07 -0.50
C GLY A 92 -6.26 -5.13 -1.34
N MET A 93 -6.58 -6.31 -1.88
CA MET A 93 -7.79 -6.49 -2.69
C MET A 93 -9.07 -6.28 -1.88
N ALA A 94 -9.18 -7.02 -0.77
CA ALA A 94 -10.33 -7.01 0.11
C ALA A 94 -9.92 -7.14 1.59
N HIS A 95 -8.74 -6.65 1.95
CA HIS A 95 -8.25 -6.64 3.33
C HIS A 95 -7.45 -5.37 3.59
N SER A 96 -7.33 -5.03 4.86
CA SER A 96 -6.65 -3.85 5.35
C SER A 96 -5.74 -4.22 6.50
N VAL A 97 -4.61 -3.51 6.57
CA VAL A 97 -3.61 -3.67 7.63
C VAL A 97 -3.21 -2.28 8.11
N ALA A 98 -3.01 -2.16 9.42
CA ALA A 98 -2.53 -0.94 10.06
C ALA A 98 -1.42 -1.29 11.05
N VAL A 99 -0.53 -0.34 11.30
CA VAL A 99 0.45 -0.44 12.39
C VAL A 99 0.41 0.83 13.22
N ASN A 100 0.54 0.66 14.54
CA ASN A 100 0.53 1.75 15.49
C ASN A 100 1.95 2.24 15.83
N GLU A 101 2.04 3.32 16.59
CA GLU A 101 3.31 3.90 17.06
C GLU A 101 4.21 2.93 17.84
N TRP A 102 3.62 1.87 18.43
CA TRP A 102 4.32 0.83 19.19
C TRP A 102 4.76 -0.35 18.30
N GLY A 103 4.49 -0.28 17.00
CA GLY A 103 4.83 -1.33 16.04
C GLY A 103 3.94 -2.58 16.12
N GLN A 104 2.76 -2.47 16.74
CA GLN A 104 1.74 -3.52 16.75
C GLN A 104 0.94 -3.47 15.45
N VAL A 105 0.78 -4.62 14.80
CA VAL A 105 0.08 -4.74 13.52
C VAL A 105 -1.35 -5.22 13.74
N PHE A 106 -2.30 -4.54 13.12
CA PHE A 106 -3.72 -4.85 13.09
C PHE A 106 -4.12 -5.28 11.68
N SER A 107 -4.98 -6.27 11.56
CA SER A 107 -5.51 -6.72 10.27
C SER A 107 -7.01 -7.00 10.34
N TRP A 108 -7.72 -6.75 9.24
CA TRP A 108 -9.14 -7.04 9.07
C TRP A 108 -9.51 -7.18 7.59
N GLY A 109 -10.72 -7.68 7.34
CA GLY A 109 -11.24 -7.93 6.00
C GLY A 109 -11.20 -9.42 5.62
N SER A 110 -11.06 -9.69 4.32
CA SER A 110 -10.95 -11.02 3.75
C SER A 110 -9.69 -11.76 4.19
N ASN A 111 -9.81 -13.06 4.45
CA ASN A 111 -8.72 -13.90 4.94
C ASN A 111 -8.60 -15.24 4.20
N VAL A 112 -9.14 -15.33 2.99
CA VAL A 112 -9.20 -16.59 2.19
C VAL A 112 -7.82 -17.24 2.01
N TYR A 113 -6.76 -16.45 1.97
CA TYR A 113 -5.38 -16.90 1.82
C TYR A 113 -4.52 -16.77 3.08
N GLY A 114 -5.13 -16.47 4.23
CA GLY A 114 -4.39 -16.19 5.46
C GLY A 114 -3.75 -14.80 5.51
N GLN A 115 -4.14 -13.87 4.64
CA GLN A 115 -3.57 -12.53 4.54
C GLN A 115 -3.76 -11.67 5.81
N LEU A 116 -4.59 -12.10 6.76
CA LEU A 116 -4.70 -11.45 8.07
C LEU A 116 -3.65 -11.94 9.08
N GLY A 117 -2.93 -13.02 8.80
CA GLY A 117 -1.80 -13.48 9.62
C GLY A 117 -2.17 -14.12 10.96
N MET A 118 -3.45 -14.47 11.15
CA MET A 118 -4.01 -14.93 12.43
C MET A 118 -3.84 -16.45 12.68
N GLY A 119 -3.30 -17.19 11.72
CA GLY A 119 -3.25 -18.66 11.78
C GLY A 119 -4.57 -19.36 11.46
N ILE A 120 -5.56 -18.61 11.00
CA ILE A 120 -6.89 -19.06 10.55
C ILE A 120 -7.19 -18.42 9.19
N SER A 121 -8.24 -18.88 8.51
CA SER A 121 -8.68 -18.36 7.20
C SER A 121 -10.02 -17.62 7.23
N ASP A 122 -10.57 -17.36 8.43
CA ASP A 122 -11.85 -16.66 8.58
C ASP A 122 -11.70 -15.15 8.37
N THR A 123 -12.69 -14.55 7.71
CA THR A 123 -12.85 -13.10 7.57
C THR A 123 -12.97 -12.43 8.94
N LEU A 124 -12.30 -11.30 9.12
CA LEU A 124 -12.42 -10.49 10.33
C LEU A 124 -13.19 -9.20 10.05
N LEU A 125 -14.28 -9.00 10.78
CA LEU A 125 -15.18 -7.86 10.60
C LEU A 125 -14.60 -6.54 11.14
N VAL A 126 -13.70 -6.64 12.12
CA VAL A 126 -13.08 -5.52 12.81
C VAL A 126 -11.58 -5.73 12.96
N PRO A 127 -10.79 -4.64 13.06
CA PRO A 127 -9.35 -4.69 13.30
C PRO A 127 -9.00 -5.58 14.50
N LYS A 128 -8.07 -6.53 14.30
CA LYS A 128 -7.49 -7.33 15.39
C LYS A 128 -5.97 -7.37 15.30
N VAL A 129 -5.31 -7.39 16.46
CA VAL A 129 -3.85 -7.47 16.55
C VAL A 129 -3.33 -8.84 16.09
N ILE A 130 -2.31 -8.82 15.23
CA ILE A 130 -1.54 -9.98 14.83
C ILE A 130 -0.54 -10.32 15.94
N LYS A 131 -0.94 -11.20 16.86
CA LYS A 131 -0.17 -11.54 18.07
C LYS A 131 1.26 -12.03 17.79
N THR A 132 1.49 -12.67 16.64
CA THR A 132 2.82 -13.18 16.26
C THR A 132 3.83 -12.07 15.93
N LEU A 133 3.38 -10.85 15.65
CA LEU A 133 4.24 -9.68 15.39
C LEU A 133 4.28 -8.68 16.56
N ALA A 134 3.56 -8.94 17.65
CA ALA A 134 3.36 -7.98 18.74
C ALA A 134 4.67 -7.51 19.40
N THR A 135 5.73 -8.31 19.34
CA THR A 135 7.06 -8.01 19.93
C THR A 135 8.11 -7.63 18.89
N CYS A 136 7.73 -7.55 17.61
CA CYS A 136 8.69 -7.36 16.51
C CYS A 136 9.01 -5.88 16.21
N ASN A 137 8.24 -4.93 16.78
CA ASN A 137 8.34 -3.49 16.50
C ASN A 137 8.39 -3.19 14.99
N VAL A 138 7.22 -3.33 14.36
CA VAL A 138 7.04 -3.11 12.92
C VAL A 138 7.03 -1.61 12.59
N ILE A 139 7.81 -1.21 11.60
CA ILE A 139 7.96 0.20 11.17
C ILE A 139 7.35 0.49 9.79
N GLN A 140 7.11 -0.55 8.98
CA GLN A 140 6.48 -0.41 7.67
C GLN A 140 5.68 -1.66 7.33
N ILE A 141 4.51 -1.47 6.73
CA ILE A 141 3.68 -2.55 6.18
C ILE A 141 3.35 -2.27 4.71
N THR A 142 3.03 -3.30 3.95
CA THR A 142 2.50 -3.19 2.59
C THR A 142 1.66 -4.41 2.25
N CYS A 143 0.67 -4.22 1.38
CA CYS A 143 -0.25 -5.25 0.91
C CYS A 143 -0.13 -5.39 -0.62
N GLY A 144 -0.07 -6.62 -1.11
CA GLY A 144 -0.45 -6.91 -2.49
C GLY A 144 -1.94 -7.25 -2.59
N LEU A 145 -2.34 -7.99 -3.62
CA LEU A 145 -3.75 -8.40 -3.74
C LEU A 145 -4.19 -9.23 -2.54
N ASN A 146 -3.42 -10.26 -2.20
CA ASN A 146 -3.76 -11.25 -1.18
C ASN A 146 -2.57 -11.64 -0.29
N HIS A 147 -1.53 -10.81 -0.22
CA HIS A 147 -0.36 -11.03 0.64
C HIS A 147 0.05 -9.76 1.35
N CYS A 148 0.79 -9.91 2.43
CA CYS A 148 1.26 -8.81 3.26
C CYS A 148 2.75 -8.96 3.57
N LEU A 149 3.38 -7.82 3.82
CA LEU A 149 4.74 -7.73 4.31
C LEU A 149 4.80 -6.80 5.53
N ALA A 150 5.71 -7.10 6.45
CA ALA A 150 6.04 -6.22 7.58
C ALA A 150 7.56 -6.12 7.74
N LEU A 151 8.07 -4.89 7.74
CA LEU A 151 9.46 -4.58 8.04
C LEU A 151 9.56 -4.10 9.49
N THR A 152 10.46 -4.73 10.23
CA THR A 152 10.77 -4.36 11.63
C THR A 152 11.88 -3.33 11.72
N ASN A 153 11.99 -2.65 12.86
CA ASN A 153 13.07 -1.68 13.10
C ASN A 153 14.48 -2.31 13.00
N SER A 154 14.58 -3.62 13.25
CA SER A 154 15.82 -4.39 13.24
C SER A 154 16.20 -4.86 11.83
N GLY A 155 15.40 -4.51 10.82
CA GLY A 155 15.63 -4.87 9.43
C GLY A 155 15.12 -6.25 9.05
N VAL A 156 14.44 -6.97 9.96
CA VAL A 156 13.84 -8.27 9.65
C VAL A 156 12.53 -8.05 8.87
N LEU A 157 12.42 -8.72 7.73
CA LEU A 157 11.24 -8.71 6.87
C LEU A 157 10.41 -9.98 7.07
N TYR A 158 9.12 -9.80 7.32
CA TYR A 158 8.12 -10.86 7.44
C TYR A 158 7.16 -10.83 6.24
N SER A 159 6.68 -12.01 5.83
CA SER A 159 5.67 -12.17 4.78
C SER A 159 4.63 -13.22 5.15
N TRP A 160 3.38 -13.02 4.70
CA TRP A 160 2.28 -13.97 4.86
C TRP A 160 1.15 -13.73 3.84
N GLY A 161 0.18 -14.64 3.79
CA GLY A 161 -0.93 -14.63 2.85
C GLY A 161 -0.71 -15.55 1.64
N CYS A 162 -1.22 -15.16 0.48
CA CYS A 162 -1.10 -15.90 -0.77
C CYS A 162 0.36 -16.02 -1.24
N ASN A 163 0.74 -17.21 -1.70
CA ASN A 163 2.06 -17.52 -2.24
C ASN A 163 2.00 -18.29 -3.58
N LYS A 164 0.89 -18.20 -4.31
CA LYS A 164 0.70 -18.91 -5.59
C LYS A 164 1.76 -18.59 -6.65
N HIS A 165 2.42 -17.44 -6.54
CA HIS A 165 3.44 -16.95 -7.47
C HIS A 165 4.82 -16.76 -6.81
N GLY A 166 5.00 -17.21 -5.56
CA GLY A 166 6.24 -17.00 -4.82
C GLY A 166 6.39 -15.60 -4.21
N GLN A 167 5.32 -14.79 -4.20
CA GLN A 167 5.34 -13.40 -3.74
C GLN A 167 5.77 -13.20 -2.26
N LEU A 168 5.76 -14.28 -1.46
CA LEU A 168 6.23 -14.25 -0.07
C LEU A 168 7.76 -14.35 0.04
N GLY A 169 8.48 -14.83 -0.98
CA GLY A 169 9.94 -14.96 -0.96
C GLY A 169 10.48 -16.02 0.01
N LEU A 170 9.65 -16.94 0.49
CA LEU A 170 10.01 -17.91 1.54
C LEU A 170 10.74 -19.17 1.04
N GLY A 171 10.95 -19.32 -0.28
CA GLY A 171 11.60 -20.49 -0.86
C GLY A 171 10.80 -21.80 -0.69
N THR A 172 9.48 -21.71 -0.50
CA THR A 172 8.57 -22.86 -0.29
C THR A 172 7.63 -23.04 -1.47
N LYS A 173 7.17 -24.28 -1.68
CA LYS A 173 6.10 -24.64 -2.63
C LYS A 173 4.69 -24.49 -2.03
N ALA A 174 4.58 -24.19 -0.74
CA ALA A 174 3.28 -23.91 -0.11
C ALA A 174 2.61 -22.72 -0.81
N THR A 175 1.32 -22.84 -1.12
CA THR A 175 0.56 -21.84 -1.88
C THR A 175 0.05 -20.68 -1.03
N MET A 176 0.19 -20.78 0.29
CA MET A 176 -0.17 -19.73 1.25
C MET A 176 0.52 -19.92 2.59
N GLU A 177 0.54 -18.86 3.39
CA GLU A 177 1.03 -18.85 4.77
C GLU A 177 0.06 -18.10 5.68
N LEU A 178 -0.48 -18.81 6.67
CA LEU A 178 -1.52 -18.27 7.56
C LEU A 178 -0.98 -17.38 8.68
N LYS A 179 0.35 -17.38 8.89
CA LYS A 179 1.03 -16.59 9.92
C LYS A 179 2.24 -15.88 9.29
N PRO A 180 2.58 -14.67 9.76
CA PRO A 180 3.83 -14.00 9.43
C PRO A 180 5.04 -14.92 9.61
N LYS A 181 5.80 -15.12 8.54
CA LYS A 181 7.07 -15.85 8.56
C LYS A 181 8.22 -14.92 8.16
N PRO A 182 9.36 -14.98 8.85
CA PRO A 182 10.53 -14.19 8.47
C PRO A 182 11.12 -14.73 7.16
N ILE A 183 11.50 -13.81 6.26
CA ILE A 183 12.21 -14.13 5.02
C ILE A 183 13.69 -14.35 5.34
N LYS A 184 14.02 -15.58 5.72
CA LYS A 184 15.36 -15.95 6.21
C LYS A 184 16.49 -15.71 5.20
N SER A 185 16.20 -15.77 3.90
CA SER A 185 17.18 -15.49 2.84
C SER A 185 17.69 -14.04 2.84
N LEU A 186 17.00 -13.12 3.53
CA LEU A 186 17.40 -11.73 3.69
C LEU A 186 17.95 -11.41 5.08
N ALA A 187 18.16 -12.43 5.92
CA ALA A 187 18.73 -12.24 7.24
C ALA A 187 20.12 -11.58 7.16
N GLY A 188 20.36 -10.56 7.98
CA GLY A 188 21.60 -9.79 7.99
C GLY A 188 21.70 -8.69 6.94
N ILE A 189 20.74 -8.60 6.00
CA ILE A 189 20.67 -7.48 5.06
C ILE A 189 19.81 -6.37 5.69
N PRO A 190 20.35 -5.16 5.91
CA PRO A 190 19.57 -4.08 6.49
C PRO A 190 18.59 -3.53 5.46
N ILE A 191 17.33 -3.99 5.49
CA ILE A 191 16.27 -3.49 4.61
C ILE A 191 15.86 -2.07 5.03
N ALA A 192 15.72 -1.19 4.05
CA ALA A 192 15.32 0.21 4.21
C ALA A 192 13.83 0.41 3.89
N PHE A 193 13.36 -0.18 2.78
CA PHE A 193 12.01 0.01 2.28
C PHE A 193 11.46 -1.26 1.63
N ILE A 194 10.15 -1.45 1.74
CA ILE A 194 9.40 -2.51 1.07
C ILE A 194 8.26 -1.95 0.21
N ALA A 195 7.92 -2.67 -0.86
CA ALA A 195 6.78 -2.36 -1.72
C ALA A 195 6.16 -3.64 -2.26
N SER A 196 4.84 -3.64 -2.45
CA SER A 196 4.10 -4.76 -3.05
C SER A 196 3.35 -4.29 -4.28
N GLY A 197 3.44 -5.08 -5.35
CA GLY A 197 2.47 -5.04 -6.43
C GLY A 197 1.37 -6.07 -6.19
N GLY A 198 0.58 -6.36 -7.22
CA GLY A 198 -0.54 -7.29 -7.07
C GLY A 198 -0.10 -8.69 -6.64
N ASN A 199 0.92 -9.23 -7.30
CA ASN A 199 1.47 -10.59 -7.06
C ASN A 199 3.00 -10.62 -6.95
N HIS A 200 3.65 -9.48 -6.71
CA HIS A 200 5.11 -9.40 -6.59
C HIS A 200 5.52 -8.47 -5.44
N THR A 201 6.79 -8.58 -5.03
CA THR A 201 7.34 -7.91 -3.85
C THR A 201 8.72 -7.33 -4.16
N PHE A 202 8.98 -6.11 -3.71
CA PHE A 202 10.29 -5.45 -3.76
C PHE A 202 10.77 -5.11 -2.35
N ALA A 203 12.06 -5.31 -2.11
CA ALA A 203 12.75 -4.85 -0.91
C ALA A 203 14.06 -4.14 -1.30
N VAL A 204 14.32 -2.98 -0.70
CA VAL A 204 15.50 -2.16 -0.96
C VAL A 204 16.34 -2.14 0.31
N SER A 205 17.63 -2.50 0.20
CA SER A 205 18.57 -2.43 1.32
C SER A 205 19.11 -1.00 1.55
N LYS A 206 19.53 -0.68 2.77
CA LYS A 206 20.19 0.59 3.12
C LYS A 206 21.49 0.82 2.36
N SER A 207 22.13 -0.25 1.88
CA SER A 207 23.33 -0.23 1.03
C SER A 207 23.06 0.04 -0.46
N GLY A 208 21.80 0.21 -0.87
CA GLY A 208 21.42 0.45 -2.27
C GLY A 208 21.32 -0.81 -3.14
N PHE A 209 21.55 -2.01 -2.59
CA PHE A 209 21.21 -3.25 -3.29
C PHE A 209 19.69 -3.43 -3.31
N VAL A 210 19.12 -3.54 -4.50
CA VAL A 210 17.73 -3.95 -4.72
C VAL A 210 17.70 -5.47 -4.75
N VAL A 211 17.00 -6.08 -3.80
CA VAL A 211 16.73 -7.52 -3.87
C VAL A 211 15.44 -7.72 -4.67
N ARG A 212 15.56 -8.30 -5.87
CA ARG A 212 14.41 -8.68 -6.69
C ARG A 212 13.92 -10.06 -6.27
N VAL A 213 12.68 -10.15 -5.78
CA VAL A 213 11.95 -11.41 -5.70
C VAL A 213 11.13 -11.53 -6.99
N TYR A 214 11.60 -12.35 -7.93
CA TYR A 214 11.00 -12.46 -9.26
C TYR A 214 9.63 -13.15 -9.24
N SER A 215 8.62 -12.48 -9.79
CA SER A 215 7.52 -13.11 -10.53
C SER A 215 7.11 -12.15 -11.66
N PHE A 216 7.19 -12.64 -12.90
CA PHE A 216 7.06 -11.97 -14.20
C PHE A 216 6.54 -10.51 -14.29
N GLN A 217 7.27 -9.73 -15.10
CA GLN A 217 7.16 -8.30 -15.48
C GLN A 217 7.84 -7.28 -14.55
N ALA A 218 8.65 -6.43 -15.17
CA ALA A 218 9.64 -5.55 -14.55
C ALA A 218 9.05 -4.19 -14.15
N VAL A 219 9.47 -3.68 -12.99
CA VAL A 219 9.32 -2.27 -12.57
C VAL A 219 10.70 -1.77 -12.15
N SER A 220 11.09 -0.58 -12.60
CA SER A 220 12.34 0.08 -12.23
C SER A 220 12.11 1.07 -11.09
N VAL A 221 12.94 1.03 -10.05
CA VAL A 221 12.89 1.96 -8.92
C VAL A 221 14.12 2.87 -8.99
N TYR A 222 13.93 4.18 -8.97
CA TYR A 222 15.00 5.18 -8.90
C TYR A 222 15.06 5.77 -7.50
N GLY A 223 16.25 5.73 -6.87
CA GLY A 223 16.53 6.44 -5.62
C GLY A 223 17.67 7.43 -5.84
N SER A 224 17.45 8.70 -5.47
CA SER A 224 18.52 9.71 -5.45
C SER A 224 19.31 9.61 -4.14
N ARG A 225 20.64 9.66 -4.22
CA ARG A 225 21.53 9.62 -3.04
C ARG A 225 21.39 10.83 -2.09
N ASN A 226 20.71 11.89 -2.51
CA ASN A 226 20.69 13.18 -1.79
C ASN A 226 19.30 13.66 -1.31
N SER A 227 18.23 12.86 -1.40
CA SER A 227 16.93 13.25 -0.83
C SER A 227 16.44 12.25 0.22
N SER A 228 16.03 12.76 1.37
CA SER A 228 15.27 12.03 2.41
C SER A 228 13.86 11.61 1.96
N LYS A 229 13.56 11.74 0.67
CA LYS A 229 12.32 11.35 0.00
C LYS A 229 12.68 10.47 -1.20
N ILE A 230 12.18 9.24 -1.21
CA ILE A 230 12.23 8.33 -2.35
C ILE A 230 10.83 8.31 -2.98
N CYS A 231 10.74 8.66 -4.26
CA CYS A 231 9.51 8.53 -5.03
C CYS A 231 9.48 7.13 -5.66
N VAL A 232 8.43 6.36 -5.38
CA VAL A 232 8.15 5.10 -6.07
C VAL A 232 7.09 5.38 -7.12
N LEU A 233 7.47 5.31 -8.41
CA LEU A 233 6.52 5.30 -9.52
C LEU A 233 6.18 3.85 -9.83
N ILE A 234 4.88 3.53 -9.82
CA ILE A 234 4.36 2.23 -10.25
C ILE A 234 3.82 2.45 -11.67
N GLU A 235 4.57 2.02 -12.69
CA GLU A 235 4.10 2.08 -14.07
C GLU A 235 3.27 0.84 -14.42
N SER A 236 2.07 1.04 -14.93
CA SER A 236 1.28 0.02 -15.63
C SER A 236 1.41 0.19 -17.14
N SER A 237 2.30 -0.61 -17.74
CA SER A 237 2.46 -0.98 -19.16
C SER A 237 1.91 -0.06 -20.27
N LEU A 238 2.81 0.56 -21.05
CA LEU A 238 2.82 0.60 -22.52
C LEU A 238 4.29 0.68 -23.02
N PRO A 239 4.63 0.21 -24.24
CA PRO A 239 6.02 0.15 -24.67
C PRO A 239 6.51 1.54 -25.13
N VAL A 240 7.47 2.12 -24.42
CA VAL A 240 8.21 3.28 -24.91
C VAL A 240 9.63 2.83 -25.22
N SER A 241 9.98 2.81 -26.51
CA SER A 241 11.36 2.64 -26.96
C SER A 241 12.15 3.90 -26.65
N TRP A 242 13.23 3.79 -25.87
CA TRP A 242 14.17 4.89 -25.62
C TRP A 242 15.38 4.75 -26.55
N HIS A 243 15.59 5.74 -27.42
CA HIS A 243 16.89 6.03 -28.00
C HIS A 243 17.66 6.95 -27.03
N PHE A 244 18.84 6.52 -26.59
CA PHE A 244 19.73 7.34 -25.78
C PHE A 244 20.43 8.37 -26.66
N LEU A 245 20.16 9.65 -26.42
CA LEU A 245 21.05 10.76 -26.77
C LEU A 245 21.10 11.74 -25.59
N GLY A 246 22.28 11.86 -24.96
CA GLY A 246 22.64 13.03 -24.15
C GLY A 246 22.73 12.84 -22.62
N ASN A 247 23.67 13.58 -22.03
CA ASN A 247 24.28 13.49 -20.69
C ASN A 247 23.33 13.70 -19.48
N PRO A 248 23.60 13.12 -18.28
CA PRO A 248 22.70 13.17 -17.13
C PRO A 248 23.06 14.30 -16.15
N GLU A 249 22.71 15.54 -16.45
CA GLU A 249 22.69 16.64 -15.47
C GLU A 249 21.56 17.63 -15.76
N SER A 250 20.32 17.27 -15.41
CA SER A 250 19.24 18.23 -15.11
C SER A 250 17.96 17.51 -14.68
N CYS A 251 17.75 17.31 -13.36
CA CYS A 251 16.41 17.14 -12.83
C CYS A 251 15.79 18.54 -12.66
N LEU A 252 15.14 19.05 -13.71
CA LEU A 252 14.26 20.20 -13.60
C LEU A 252 12.84 19.69 -13.40
N CYS A 253 12.23 20.08 -12.27
CA CYS A 253 10.79 20.08 -12.10
C CYS A 253 10.16 20.90 -13.24
N ALA A 254 9.42 20.27 -14.15
CA ALA A 254 8.60 20.99 -15.11
C ALA A 254 7.20 21.19 -14.50
N THR A 255 7.00 22.34 -13.85
CA THR A 255 5.68 22.98 -13.72
C THR A 255 5.37 23.75 -15.01
N THR A 256 4.10 23.69 -15.41
CA THR A 256 3.40 24.29 -16.56
C THR A 256 3.95 25.60 -17.16
N HIS A 257 3.97 25.71 -18.49
CA HIS A 257 3.69 26.95 -19.21
C HIS A 257 3.15 26.68 -20.64
N GLU A 258 2.03 27.34 -20.97
CA GLU A 258 1.52 27.52 -22.33
C GLU A 258 2.50 28.31 -23.21
N THR A 259 2.55 28.00 -24.51
CA THR A 259 2.74 29.00 -25.57
C THR A 259 2.17 28.52 -26.91
N GLN A 260 1.36 29.39 -27.52
CA GLN A 260 0.86 29.36 -28.90
C GLN A 260 1.94 29.62 -29.97
N LYS A 261 1.55 29.35 -31.24
CA LYS A 261 2.07 29.79 -32.57
C LYS A 261 3.27 28.98 -33.12
N SER A 262 3.48 28.77 -34.42
CA SER A 262 2.75 28.98 -35.70
C SER A 262 3.63 28.38 -36.83
N SER A 263 3.01 27.81 -37.87
CA SER A 263 3.41 27.74 -39.31
C SER A 263 4.77 27.23 -39.82
N GLU A 264 4.69 26.63 -41.02
CA GLU A 264 5.72 26.23 -42.03
C GLU A 264 6.41 24.87 -41.78
N VAL A 265 6.44 23.91 -42.72
CA VAL A 265 6.39 23.91 -44.20
C VAL A 265 5.39 22.87 -44.72
#